data_AF-A0A2V9ZGK3-F1
#
_entry.id   AF-A0A2V9ZGK3-F1
#
_cell.length_a   1.000
_cell.length_b   1.000
_cell.length_c   1.000
_cell.angle_alpha   90.00
_cell.angle_beta   90.00
_cell.angle_gamma   90.00
#
_symmetry.space_group_name_H-M   'P 1'
#
loop_
_entity.id
_entity.type
_entity.pdbx_description
1 polymer ?
#
loop_
_entity_poly.entity_id
_entity_poly.type
_entity_poly.pdbx_seq_one_letter_code
_entity_poly.pdbx_strand_id
1 'polypeptide(L)'
;MVSTALSSNVAAAFAPMSARRLLVFGGIALVVCGMLFGDIFAVFVLHQNGGRTGETLLAAAQAAAAQDSTRVRDAFAGIGGLLEDRGTKVDTHVHMTDAGYLALL
;
A
#
# COMPACT_ATOMS: atom_id res chain seq x y z
N MET A 1 -11.55 -49.52 -11.34
CA MET A 1 -12.43 -48.54 -10.65
C MET A 1 -11.67 -47.44 -9.90
N VAL A 2 -10.44 -47.05 -10.30
CA VAL A 2 -9.64 -46.02 -9.59
C VAL A 2 -9.59 -44.67 -10.35
N SER A 3 -9.85 -44.65 -11.65
CA SER A 3 -9.71 -43.45 -12.48
C SER A 3 -10.83 -42.42 -12.31
N THR A 4 -12.02 -42.84 -11.85
CA THR A 4 -13.20 -41.97 -11.75
C THR A 4 -13.17 -41.07 -10.50
N ALA A 5 -12.55 -41.54 -9.41
CA ALA A 5 -12.49 -40.83 -8.13
C ALA A 5 -11.46 -39.67 -8.12
N LEU A 6 -10.38 -39.77 -8.90
CA LEU A 6 -9.41 -38.69 -9.04
C LEU A 6 -10.02 -37.49 -9.81
N SER A 7 -10.80 -37.79 -10.84
CA SER A 7 -11.44 -36.79 -11.70
C SER A 7 -12.56 -36.03 -10.98
N SER A 8 -13.29 -36.68 -10.06
CA SER A 8 -14.33 -36.01 -9.28
C SER A 8 -13.76 -35.04 -8.24
N ASN A 9 -12.61 -35.36 -7.64
CA ASN A 9 -11.97 -34.48 -6.65
C ASN A 9 -11.38 -33.22 -7.29
N VAL A 10 -10.82 -33.32 -8.49
CA VAL A 10 -10.36 -32.15 -9.27
C VAL A 10 -11.57 -31.31 -9.72
N ALA A 11 -12.63 -31.94 -10.23
CA ALA A 11 -13.85 -31.22 -10.62
C ALA A 11 -14.57 -30.54 -9.43
N ALA A 12 -14.54 -31.14 -8.24
CA ALA A 12 -15.06 -30.54 -7.01
C ALA A 12 -14.18 -29.40 -6.50
N ALA A 13 -12.85 -29.49 -6.63
CA ALA A 13 -11.91 -28.42 -6.33
C ALA A 13 -12.08 -27.20 -7.24
N PHE A 14 -12.51 -27.42 -8.49
CA PHE A 14 -12.85 -26.37 -9.47
C PHE A 14 -14.36 -26.14 -9.63
N ALA A 15 -15.18 -26.63 -8.70
CA ALA A 15 -16.61 -26.30 -8.71
C ALA A 15 -16.74 -24.77 -8.62
N PRO A 16 -17.55 -24.13 -9.47
CA PRO A 16 -17.66 -22.68 -9.51
C PRO A 16 -18.00 -22.16 -8.11
N MET A 17 -17.09 -21.37 -7.54
CA MET A 17 -17.35 -20.75 -6.25
C MET A 17 -18.61 -19.91 -6.37
N SER A 18 -19.54 -20.08 -5.42
CA SER A 18 -20.66 -19.14 -5.33
C SER A 18 -20.11 -17.72 -5.16
N ALA A 19 -20.81 -16.73 -5.71
CA ALA A 19 -20.42 -15.32 -5.62
C ALA A 19 -20.06 -14.93 -4.17
N ARG A 20 -20.81 -15.45 -3.19
CA ARG A 20 -20.52 -15.28 -1.76
C ARG A 20 -19.15 -15.82 -1.33
N ARG A 21 -18.78 -17.04 -1.73
CA ARG A 21 -17.47 -17.62 -1.37
C ARG A 21 -16.32 -16.88 -2.03
N LEU A 22 -16.53 -16.42 -3.27
CA LEU A 22 -15.56 -15.60 -3.99
C LEU A 22 -15.36 -14.24 -3.30
N LEU A 23 -16.44 -13.56 -2.91
CA LEU A 23 -16.39 -12.29 -2.19
C LEU A 23 -15.71 -12.45 -0.82
N VAL A 24 -16.04 -13.51 -0.07
CA VAL A 24 -15.39 -13.78 1.22
C VAL A 24 -13.88 -14.02 1.05
N PHE A 25 -13.50 -14.88 0.10
CA PHE A 25 -12.09 -15.17 -0.13
C PHE A 25 -11.33 -13.94 -0.65
N GLY A 26 -11.91 -13.22 -1.61
CA GLY A 26 -11.35 -11.99 -2.15
C GLY A 26 -11.23 -10.89 -1.10
N GLY A 27 -12.24 -10.75 -0.23
CA GLY A 27 -12.24 -9.78 0.86
C GLY A 27 -11.14 -10.03 1.87
N ILE A 28 -10.98 -11.29 2.31
CA ILE A 28 -9.87 -11.69 3.20
C ILE A 28 -8.52 -11.43 2.52
N ALA A 29 -8.37 -11.80 1.25
CA ALA A 29 -7.14 -11.58 0.50
C ALA A 29 -6.80 -10.09 0.39
N LEU A 30 -7.80 -9.23 0.11
CA LEU A 30 -7.63 -7.78 0.03
C LEU A 30 -7.19 -7.17 1.36
N VAL A 31 -7.79 -7.59 2.49
CA VAL A 31 -7.38 -7.14 3.83
C VAL A 31 -5.94 -7.54 4.12
N VAL A 32 -5.58 -8.80 3.90
CA VAL A 32 -4.21 -9.30 4.16
C VAL A 32 -3.19 -8.58 3.28
N CYS A 33 -3.47 -8.46 1.98
CA CYS A 33 -2.59 -7.76 1.05
C CYS A 33 -2.46 -6.28 1.41
N GLY A 34 -3.55 -5.63 1.81
CA GLY A 34 -3.54 -4.27 2.34
C GLY A 34 -2.57 -4.18 3.51
N MET A 35 -2.77 -4.96 4.57
CA MET A 35 -1.91 -4.94 5.77
C MET A 35 -0.43 -5.17 5.44
N LEU A 36 -0.12 -6.18 4.62
CA LEU A 36 1.26 -6.47 4.20
C LEU A 36 1.90 -5.31 3.42
N PHE A 37 1.15 -4.68 2.50
CA PHE A 37 1.62 -3.50 1.78
C PHE A 37 1.92 -2.35 2.75
N GLY A 38 1.03 -2.11 3.71
CA GLY A 38 1.20 -1.10 4.75
C GLY A 38 2.45 -1.32 5.58
N ASP A 39 2.69 -2.55 6.05
CA ASP A 39 3.86 -2.91 6.87
C ASP A 39 5.18 -2.74 6.11
N ILE A 40 5.24 -3.22 4.86
CA ILE A 40 6.43 -3.05 4.01
C ILE A 40 6.72 -1.56 3.82
N PHE A 41 5.69 -0.78 3.51
CA PHE A 41 5.86 0.66 3.34
C PHE A 41 6.31 1.36 4.64
N ALA A 42 5.71 1.02 5.78
CA ALA A 42 6.03 1.61 7.07
C ALA A 42 7.49 1.38 7.46
N VAL A 43 7.98 0.15 7.29
CA VAL A 43 9.34 -0.23 7.69
C VAL A 43 10.39 0.31 6.72
N PHE A 44 10.19 0.11 5.41
CA PHE A 44 11.28 0.31 4.45
C PHE A 44 11.28 1.70 3.83
N VAL A 45 10.13 2.37 3.74
CA VAL A 45 10.01 3.63 2.98
C VAL A 45 9.68 4.79 3.91
N LEU A 46 8.66 4.65 4.75
CA LEU A 46 8.20 5.75 5.60
C LEU A 46 9.27 6.19 6.61
N HIS A 47 9.94 5.25 7.27
CA HIS A 47 10.98 5.56 8.23
C HIS A 47 12.17 6.30 7.60
N GLN A 48 12.63 5.84 6.43
CA GLN A 48 13.74 6.45 5.69
C GLN A 48 13.35 7.80 5.10
N ASN A 49 12.16 7.90 4.51
CA ASN A 49 11.63 9.15 3.97
C ASN A 49 11.39 10.18 5.07
N GLY A 50 11.08 9.76 6.30
CA GLY A 50 11.02 10.64 7.47
C GLY A 50 12.37 11.32 7.75
N GLY A 51 13.46 10.55 7.74
CA GLY A 51 14.82 11.08 7.86
C GLY A 51 15.15 12.08 6.75
N ARG A 52 14.89 11.69 5.49
CA ARG A 52 15.13 12.55 4.31
C ARG A 52 14.28 13.83 4.32
N THR A 53 13.05 13.75 4.83
CA THR A 53 12.18 14.92 5.00
C THR A 53 12.78 15.90 6.01
N GLY A 54 13.30 15.39 7.13
CA GLY A 54 14.01 16.20 8.13
C GLY A 54 15.27 16.88 7.57
N GLU A 55 16.08 16.16 6.80
CA GLU A 55 17.25 16.71 6.11
C GLU A 55 16.87 17.81 5.11
N THR A 56 15.80 17.60 4.35
CA THR A 56 15.33 18.58 3.35
C THR A 56 14.74 19.82 4.03
N LEU A 57 14.06 19.66 5.17
CA LEU A 57 13.60 20.78 6.00
C LEU A 57 14.76 21.59 6.56
N LEU A 58 15.82 20.94 7.03
CA LEU A 58 17.02 21.63 7.50
C LEU A 58 17.70 22.41 6.36
N ALA A 59 17.80 21.80 5.16
CA ALA A 59 18.33 22.48 3.97
C ALA A 59 17.46 23.68 3.55
N ALA A 60 16.13 23.57 3.64
CA ALA A 60 15.23 24.69 3.40
C ALA A 60 15.45 25.83 4.40
N ALA A 61 15.62 25.52 5.69
CA ALA A 61 15.90 26.52 6.72
C ALA A 61 17.25 27.23 6.49
N GLN A 62 18.29 26.49 6.09
CA GLN A 62 19.59 27.05 5.74
C GLN A 62 19.51 27.95 4.49
N ALA A 63 18.80 27.52 3.45
CA ALA A 63 18.59 28.32 2.25
C ALA A 63 17.81 29.61 2.55
N ALA A 64 16.80 29.54 3.42
CA ALA A 64 16.04 30.71 3.86
C ALA A 64 16.93 31.70 4.63
N ALA A 65 17.81 31.20 5.52
CA ALA A 65 18.78 32.02 6.23
C ALA A 65 19.79 32.70 5.28
N ALA A 66 20.15 32.04 4.18
CA ALA A 66 21.00 32.59 3.13
C ALA A 66 20.25 33.52 2.15
N GLN A 67 18.94 33.73 2.33
CA GLN A 67 18.05 34.44 1.41
C GLN A 67 18.09 33.89 -0.03
N ASP A 68 18.38 32.61 -0.19
CA ASP A 68 18.38 31.93 -1.48
C ASP A 68 16.99 31.36 -1.77
N SER A 69 16.13 32.20 -2.36
CA SER A 69 14.75 31.85 -2.68
C SER A 69 14.63 30.68 -3.67
N THR A 70 15.63 30.47 -4.52
CA THR A 70 15.63 29.36 -5.49
C THR A 70 15.83 28.04 -4.76
N ARG A 71 16.84 27.96 -3.88
CA ARG A 71 17.09 26.75 -3.08
C ARG A 71 15.96 26.45 -2.09
N VAL A 72 15.32 27.48 -1.53
CA VAL A 72 14.13 27.29 -0.70
C VAL A 72 13.02 26.60 -1.49
N ARG A 73 12.70 27.11 -2.68
CA ARG A 73 11.66 26.53 -3.54
C ARG A 73 11.97 25.07 -3.89
N ASP A 74 13.22 24.80 -4.28
CA ASP A 74 13.63 23.46 -4.68
C ASP A 74 13.56 22.47 -3.51
N ALA A 75 13.89 22.90 -2.29
CA ALA A 75 13.74 22.09 -1.07
C ALA A 75 12.27 21.79 -0.76
N PHE A 76 11.37 22.78 -0.88
CA PHE A 76 9.93 22.57 -0.69
C PHE A 76 9.31 21.65 -1.75
N ALA A 77 9.75 21.72 -3.00
CA ALA A 77 9.34 20.78 -4.03
C ALA A 77 9.74 19.33 -3.67
N GLY A 78 10.96 19.15 -3.14
CA GLY A 78 11.43 17.84 -2.64
C GLY A 78 10.59 17.32 -1.47
N ILE A 79 10.28 18.16 -0.49
CA ILE A 79 9.41 17.80 0.64
C ILE A 79 8.01 17.42 0.14
N GLY A 80 7.44 18.19 -0.79
CA GLY A 80 6.13 17.91 -1.39
C GLY A 80 6.08 16.52 -2.02
N GLY A 81 7.10 16.16 -2.82
CA GLY A 81 7.18 14.84 -3.44
C GLY A 81 7.28 13.70 -2.42
N LEU A 82 8.01 13.88 -1.32
CA LEU A 82 8.10 12.88 -0.24
C LEU A 82 6.76 12.70 0.49
N LEU A 83 6.02 13.79 0.70
CA LEU A 83 4.70 13.75 1.34
C LEU A 83 3.65 13.13 0.42
N GLU A 84 3.67 13.43 -0.87
CA GLU A 84 2.78 12.82 -1.86
C GLU A 84 3.05 11.32 -1.99
N ASP A 85 4.32 10.92 -2.13
CA ASP A 85 4.73 9.51 -2.18
C ASP A 85 4.23 8.71 -0.96
N ARG A 86 4.32 9.33 0.23
CA ARG A 86 3.77 8.78 1.47
C ARG A 86 2.25 8.69 1.42
N GLY A 87 1.58 9.78 1.05
CA GLY A 87 0.13 9.86 0.99
C GLY A 87 -0.46 8.77 0.09
N THR A 88 0.04 8.65 -1.13
CA THR A 88 -0.43 7.64 -2.10
C THR A 88 -0.29 6.21 -1.59
N LYS A 89 0.78 5.89 -0.86
CA LYS A 89 0.99 4.52 -0.34
C LYS A 89 0.12 4.23 0.88
N VAL A 90 -0.04 5.19 1.78
CA VAL A 90 -0.99 5.05 2.89
C VAL A 90 -2.40 4.84 2.34
N ASP A 91 -2.80 5.64 1.35
CA ASP A 91 -4.09 5.58 0.68
C ASP A 91 -4.34 4.21 0.03
N THR A 92 -3.33 3.68 -0.67
CA THR A 92 -3.40 2.35 -1.31
C THR A 92 -3.70 1.23 -0.30
N HIS A 93 -2.98 1.19 0.83
CA HIS A 93 -3.18 0.17 1.86
C HIS A 93 -4.58 0.24 2.49
N VAL A 94 -5.03 1.46 2.83
CA VAL A 94 -6.33 1.67 3.47
C VAL A 94 -7.45 1.29 2.51
N HIS A 95 -7.39 1.73 1.25
CA HIS A 95 -8.41 1.39 0.26
C HIS A 95 -8.49 -0.10 -0.06
N MET A 96 -7.35 -0.81 -0.11
CA MET A 96 -7.38 -2.27 -0.23
C MET A 96 -8.08 -2.93 0.95
N THR A 97 -7.83 -2.43 2.17
CA THR A 97 -8.45 -2.95 3.39
C THR A 97 -9.95 -2.65 3.42
N ASP A 98 -10.37 -1.44 3.07
CA ASP A 98 -11.77 -1.02 3.03
C ASP A 98 -12.57 -1.82 1.99
N ALA A 99 -12.02 -1.97 0.78
CA ALA A 99 -12.63 -2.80 -0.26
C ALA A 99 -12.73 -4.27 0.19
N GLY A 100 -11.71 -4.75 0.90
CA GLY A 100 -11.73 -6.07 1.50
C GLY A 100 -12.84 -6.23 2.54
N TYR A 101 -13.02 -5.25 3.42
CA TYR A 101 -14.09 -5.25 4.42
C TYR A 101 -15.48 -5.18 3.78
N LEU A 102 -15.67 -4.33 2.77
CA LEU A 102 -16.93 -4.25 2.01
C LEU A 102 -17.30 -5.57 1.35
N ALA A 103 -16.32 -6.36 0.90
CA ALA A 103 -16.58 -7.68 0.33
C ALA A 103 -17.00 -8.75 1.37
N LEU A 104 -16.87 -8.46 2.66
CA LEU A 104 -17.27 -9.35 3.76
C LEU A 104 -18.66 -9.05 4.34
N LEU A 105 -19.26 -7.90 3.97
CA LEU A 105 -20.62 -7.50 4.34
C LEU A 105 -21.65 -8.14 3.42
#